data_AF-A0A1Q6L3X6-F1
#
_entry.id   AF-A0A1Q6L3X6-F1
#
_cell.length_a   1.000
_cell.length_b   1.000
_cell.length_c   1.000
_cell.angle_alpha   90.00
_cell.angle_beta   90.00
_cell.angle_gamma   90.00
#
_symmetry.space_group_name_H-M   'P 1'
#
loop_
_entity.id
_entity.type
_entity.pdbx_description
1 polymer ?
#
loop_
_entity_poly.entity_id
_entity_poly.type
_entity_poly.pdbx_seq_one_letter_code
_entity_poly.pdbx_strand_id
1 'polypeptide(L)'
;MKIFHKEENGKEVVFVQERDVFYFIRENRKIPSIILEEYYKDGVKPVDADLSEFIKLDSEEAVRFFKEKDYIIDYDQYKDFTVKQLERKIKKTDKETQKLEKKIKNYAEAGEDIDRIATEVERSYDMEYFRETLFLLKELKEEKTKIKIPDFA
;
A
#
# COMPACT_ATOMS: atom_id res chain seq x y z
N MET A 1 -0.09 4.53 -0.25
CA MET A 1 -1.30 5.16 -0.75
C MET A 1 -1.28 5.27 -2.26
N LYS A 2 -2.44 5.07 -2.88
CA LYS A 2 -2.68 5.23 -4.31
C LYS A 2 -3.89 6.13 -4.55
N ILE A 3 -3.93 6.80 -5.70
CA ILE A 3 -5.02 7.69 -6.11
C ILE A 3 -5.27 7.46 -7.59
N PHE A 4 -6.49 7.10 -7.97
CA PHE A 4 -6.85 6.94 -9.36
C PHE A 4 -7.43 8.24 -9.89
N HIS A 5 -6.98 8.65 -11.07
CA HIS A 5 -7.46 9.86 -11.72
C HIS A 5 -7.74 9.59 -13.20
N LYS A 6 -8.74 10.26 -13.74
CA LYS A 6 -9.08 10.21 -15.16
C LYS A 6 -8.75 11.56 -15.80
N GLU A 7 -7.77 11.55 -16.69
CA GLU A 7 -7.33 12.75 -17.41
C GLU A 7 -8.39 13.26 -18.40
N GLU A 8 -8.20 14.48 -18.91
CA GLU A 8 -9.12 15.12 -19.87
C GLU A 8 -9.34 14.29 -21.14
N ASN A 9 -8.32 13.59 -21.60
CA ASN A 9 -8.38 12.69 -22.77
C ASN A 9 -9.10 11.35 -22.47
N GLY A 10 -9.59 11.15 -21.23
CA GLY A 10 -10.26 9.95 -20.77
C GLY A 10 -9.34 8.81 -20.32
N LYS A 11 -8.00 9.00 -20.38
CA LYS A 11 -7.01 8.04 -19.91
C LYS A 11 -7.04 7.98 -18.39
N GLU A 12 -7.07 6.77 -17.85
CA GLU A 12 -6.95 6.55 -16.41
C GLU A 12 -5.48 6.42 -16.05
N VAL A 13 -5.08 7.10 -14.97
CA VAL A 13 -3.73 7.08 -14.41
C VAL A 13 -3.82 6.79 -12.91
N VAL A 14 -2.72 6.30 -12.33
CA VAL A 14 -2.63 6.10 -10.89
C VAL A 14 -1.43 6.85 -10.34
N PHE A 15 -1.66 7.65 -9.31
CA PHE A 15 -0.62 8.27 -8.51
C PHE A 15 -0.36 7.39 -7.30
N VAL A 16 0.88 6.98 -7.07
CA VAL A 16 1.26 6.06 -5.99
C VAL A 16 2.39 6.66 -5.19
N GLN A 17 2.35 6.58 -3.85
CA GLN A 17 3.50 7.05 -3.07
C GLN A 17 4.70 6.14 -3.30
N GLU A 18 5.87 6.75 -3.34
CA GLU A 18 7.14 6.06 -3.55
C GLU A 18 7.37 4.94 -2.53
N ARG A 19 6.96 5.16 -1.28
CA ARG A 19 7.04 4.14 -0.23
C ARG A 19 6.25 2.87 -0.56
N ASP A 20 5.14 2.96 -1.28
CA ASP A 20 4.35 1.78 -1.66
C ASP A 20 5.00 1.00 -2.80
N VAL A 21 5.71 1.67 -3.71
CA VAL A 21 6.57 0.99 -4.69
C VAL A 21 7.75 0.34 -3.97
N PHE A 22 8.38 1.07 -3.06
CA PHE A 22 9.50 0.59 -2.27
C PHE A 22 9.15 -0.63 -1.41
N TYR A 23 7.91 -0.74 -0.92
CA TYR A 23 7.45 -1.94 -0.22
C TYR A 23 7.62 -3.21 -1.08
N PHE A 24 7.29 -3.16 -2.38
CA PHE A 24 7.52 -4.32 -3.25
C PHE A 24 8.99 -4.66 -3.39
N ILE A 25 9.84 -3.64 -3.51
CA ILE A 25 11.29 -3.83 -3.65
C ILE A 25 11.88 -4.43 -2.38
N ARG A 26 11.54 -3.85 -1.22
CA ARG A 26 12.04 -4.28 0.10
C ARG A 26 11.63 -5.71 0.44
N GLU A 27 10.38 -6.05 0.17
CA GLU A 27 9.84 -7.39 0.43
C GLU A 27 10.10 -8.39 -0.71
N ASN A 28 10.90 -8.01 -1.72
CA ASN A 28 11.19 -8.83 -2.91
C ASN A 28 9.93 -9.39 -3.61
N ARG A 29 8.88 -8.58 -3.68
CA ARG A 29 7.59 -8.92 -4.28
C ARG A 29 7.63 -8.61 -5.77
N LYS A 30 6.87 -9.41 -6.55
CA LYS A 30 6.70 -9.19 -7.99
C LYS A 30 6.05 -7.83 -8.26
N ILE A 31 6.69 -7.05 -9.12
CA ILE A 31 6.20 -5.75 -9.59
C ILE A 31 6.54 -5.59 -11.09
N PRO A 32 5.61 -5.08 -11.92
CA PRO A 32 5.88 -4.76 -13.33
C PRO A 32 7.12 -3.86 -13.52
N SER A 33 7.95 -4.16 -14.53
CA SER A 33 9.17 -3.39 -14.80
C SER A 33 8.87 -1.93 -15.13
N ILE A 34 7.74 -1.66 -15.80
CA ILE A 34 7.30 -0.30 -16.14
C ILE A 34 7.13 0.60 -14.90
N ILE A 35 6.78 0.02 -13.74
CA ILE A 35 6.69 0.78 -12.48
C ILE A 35 8.09 1.09 -11.94
N LEU A 36 9.03 0.16 -12.07
CA LEU A 36 10.43 0.36 -11.67
C LEU A 36 11.13 1.39 -12.56
N GLU A 37 10.87 1.36 -13.87
CA GLU A 37 11.37 2.34 -14.83
C GLU A 37 10.94 3.75 -14.45
N GLU A 38 9.66 3.95 -14.09
CA GLU A 38 9.17 5.25 -13.63
C GLU A 38 9.76 5.63 -12.25
N TYR A 39 9.84 4.68 -11.31
CA TYR A 39 10.36 4.92 -9.95
C TYR A 39 11.85 5.32 -9.93
N TYR A 40 12.64 4.77 -10.85
CA TYR A 40 14.08 5.04 -10.98
C TYR A 40 14.42 5.99 -12.14
N LYS A 41 13.45 6.65 -12.76
CA LYS A 41 13.68 7.52 -13.92
C LYS A 41 14.69 8.64 -13.66
N ASP A 42 14.71 9.13 -12.42
CA ASP A 42 15.61 10.19 -11.94
C ASP A 42 16.89 9.64 -11.28
N GLY A 43 17.14 8.33 -11.41
CA GLY A 43 18.30 7.63 -10.85
C GLY A 43 18.00 6.84 -9.57
N VAL A 44 19.05 6.32 -8.96
CA VAL A 44 18.96 5.54 -7.70
C VAL A 44 18.70 6.48 -6.53
N LYS A 45 17.67 6.16 -5.74
CA LYS A 45 17.33 6.92 -4.54
C LYS A 45 18.29 6.61 -3.37
N PRO A 46 18.75 7.62 -2.61
CA PRO A 46 19.49 7.42 -1.36
C PRO A 46 18.70 6.58 -0.34
N VAL A 47 19.40 5.95 0.59
CA VAL A 47 18.79 5.11 1.65
C VAL A 47 17.88 5.92 2.57
N ASP A 48 18.17 7.22 2.73
CA ASP A 48 17.44 8.18 3.57
C ASP A 48 16.50 9.09 2.77
N ALA A 49 16.19 8.73 1.51
CA ALA A 49 15.26 9.48 0.69
C ALA A 49 13.87 9.58 1.34
N ASP A 50 13.23 10.75 1.21
CA ASP A 50 11.83 10.92 1.56
C ASP A 50 10.95 10.20 0.52
N LEU A 51 10.30 9.12 0.94
CA LEU A 51 9.42 8.30 0.09
C LEU A 51 7.94 8.70 0.21
N SER A 52 7.64 9.90 0.73
CA SER A 52 6.27 10.42 0.86
C SER A 52 5.70 10.98 -0.45
N GLU A 53 6.56 11.27 -1.44
CA GLU A 53 6.19 11.79 -2.75
C GLU A 53 5.37 10.78 -3.56
N PHE A 54 4.59 11.29 -4.52
CA PHE A 54 3.78 10.48 -5.42
C PHE A 54 4.41 10.46 -6.82
N ILE A 55 4.54 9.26 -7.37
CA ILE A 55 4.85 9.07 -8.79
C ILE A 55 3.56 8.87 -9.58
N LYS A 56 3.52 9.40 -10.80
CA LYS A 56 2.41 9.21 -11.74
C LYS A 56 2.73 8.01 -12.63
N LEU A 57 1.80 7.05 -12.69
CA LEU A 57 1.90 5.89 -13.56
C LEU A 57 0.72 5.90 -14.52
N ASP A 58 1.02 5.96 -15.81
CA ASP A 58 0.02 6.11 -16.87
C ASP A 58 -0.06 4.90 -17.81
N SER A 59 0.70 3.84 -17.53
CA SER A 59 0.57 2.55 -18.22
C SER A 59 -0.66 1.78 -17.71
N GLU A 60 -1.44 1.20 -18.63
CA GLU A 60 -2.58 0.34 -18.29
C GLU A 60 -2.19 -0.83 -17.39
N GLU A 61 -0.98 -1.38 -17.58
CA GLU A 61 -0.44 -2.45 -16.75
C GLU A 61 -0.24 -1.99 -15.30
N ALA A 62 0.32 -0.80 -15.11
CA ALA A 62 0.55 -0.23 -13.78
C ALA A 62 -0.78 0.10 -13.08
N VAL A 63 -1.73 0.70 -13.81
CA VAL A 63 -3.07 1.00 -13.29
C VAL A 63 -3.79 -0.27 -12.84
N ARG A 64 -3.80 -1.31 -13.69
CA ARG A 64 -4.39 -2.62 -13.35
C ARG A 64 -3.71 -3.24 -12.14
N PHE A 65 -2.37 -3.21 -12.11
CA PHE A 65 -1.60 -3.75 -10.99
C PHE A 65 -2.04 -3.14 -9.66
N PHE A 66 -2.11 -1.81 -9.55
CA PHE A 66 -2.49 -1.15 -8.30
C PHE A 66 -3.98 -1.29 -7.96
N LYS A 67 -4.86 -1.51 -8.93
CA LYS A 67 -6.27 -1.85 -8.66
C LYS A 67 -6.42 -3.16 -7.88
N GLU A 68 -5.55 -4.14 -8.15
CA GLU A 68 -5.60 -5.46 -7.50
C GLU A 68 -4.98 -5.48 -6.09
N LYS A 69 -4.33 -4.41 -5.63
CA LYS A 69 -3.63 -4.36 -4.33
C LYS A 69 -4.45 -3.67 -3.24
N ASP A 70 -5.43 -4.38 -2.69
CA ASP A 70 -6.34 -3.85 -1.66
C ASP A 70 -5.64 -3.41 -0.36
N TYR A 71 -4.46 -3.95 -0.08
CA TYR A 71 -3.64 -3.57 1.08
C TYR A 71 -2.90 -2.23 0.89
N ILE A 72 -2.85 -1.71 -0.33
CA ILE A 72 -2.40 -0.33 -0.59
C ILE A 72 -3.63 0.56 -0.54
N ILE A 73 -3.66 1.50 0.40
CA ILE A 73 -4.81 2.38 0.60
C ILE A 73 -5.08 3.22 -0.65
N ASP A 74 -6.27 3.06 -1.20
CA ASP A 74 -6.89 4.01 -2.13
C ASP A 74 -7.32 5.26 -1.35
N TYR A 75 -6.64 6.38 -1.57
CA TYR A 75 -6.88 7.61 -0.80
C TYR A 75 -8.33 8.07 -0.91
N ASP A 76 -8.95 7.98 -2.08
CA ASP A 76 -10.30 8.49 -2.30
C ASP A 76 -11.35 7.73 -1.50
N GLN A 77 -11.09 6.46 -1.17
CA GLN A 77 -11.97 5.67 -0.31
C GLN A 77 -11.87 6.05 1.18
N TYR A 78 -10.75 6.65 1.61
CA TYR A 78 -10.46 6.90 3.02
C TYR A 78 -10.31 8.39 3.38
N LYS A 79 -10.20 9.29 2.39
CA LYS A 79 -9.94 10.72 2.62
C LYS A 79 -11.00 11.40 3.50
N ASP A 80 -12.25 10.92 3.45
CA ASP A 80 -13.36 11.48 4.23
C ASP A 80 -13.58 10.76 5.56
N PHE A 81 -12.74 9.79 5.91
CA PHE A 81 -12.83 9.13 7.20
C PHE A 81 -12.43 10.11 8.31
N THR A 82 -13.22 10.11 9.37
CA THR A 82 -12.86 10.74 10.65
C THR A 82 -11.77 9.94 11.36
N VAL A 83 -11.04 10.59 12.27
CA VAL A 83 -10.06 9.92 13.16
C VAL A 83 -10.68 8.69 13.84
N LYS A 84 -11.91 8.81 14.36
CA LYS A 84 -12.62 7.71 15.01
C LYS A 84 -12.96 6.55 14.06
N GLN A 85 -13.26 6.82 12.79
CA GLN A 85 -13.47 5.77 11.78
C GLN A 85 -12.15 5.06 11.45
N LEU A 86 -11.05 5.80 11.34
CA LEU A 86 -9.70 5.23 11.14
C LEU A 86 -9.31 4.35 12.34
N GLU A 87 -9.49 4.81 13.58
CA GLU A 87 -9.22 4.01 14.80
C GLU A 87 -10.03 2.71 14.83
N ARG A 88 -11.31 2.75 14.44
CA ARG A 88 -12.14 1.55 14.34
C ARG A 88 -11.62 0.59 13.28
N LYS A 89 -11.18 1.11 12.13
CA LYS A 89 -10.62 0.29 11.05
C LYS A 89 -9.30 -0.33 11.46
N ILE A 90 -8.39 0.43 12.06
CA ILE A 90 -7.12 -0.07 12.64
C ILE A 90 -7.39 -1.20 13.63
N LYS A 91 -8.29 -0.99 14.59
CA LYS A 91 -8.65 -2.02 15.59
C LYS A 91 -9.28 -3.27 14.96
N LYS A 92 -10.00 -3.12 13.86
CA LYS A 92 -10.55 -4.25 13.10
C LYS A 92 -9.41 -5.02 12.42
N THR A 93 -8.52 -4.31 11.74
CA THR A 93 -7.34 -4.90 11.10
C THR A 93 -6.46 -5.63 12.12
N ASP A 94 -6.19 -5.04 13.30
CA ASP A 94 -5.47 -5.69 14.40
C ASP A 94 -6.04 -7.08 14.76
N LYS A 95 -7.36 -7.14 14.93
CA LYS A 95 -8.04 -8.39 15.28
C LYS A 95 -7.96 -9.43 14.16
N GLU A 96 -7.97 -8.99 12.92
CA GLU A 96 -7.85 -9.87 11.75
C GLU A 96 -6.40 -10.38 11.62
N THR A 97 -5.40 -9.53 11.83
CA THR A 97 -3.97 -9.92 11.85
C THR A 97 -3.71 -10.95 12.95
N GLN A 98 -4.20 -10.72 14.17
CA GLN A 98 -4.06 -11.69 15.28
C GLN A 98 -4.71 -13.05 14.99
N LYS A 99 -5.80 -13.09 14.22
CA LYS A 99 -6.42 -14.35 13.79
C LYS A 99 -5.56 -15.06 12.76
N LEU A 100 -4.97 -14.30 11.84
CA LEU A 100 -4.09 -14.82 10.81
C LEU A 100 -2.79 -15.39 11.41
N GLU A 101 -2.16 -14.69 12.35
CA GLU A 101 -0.99 -15.18 13.10
C GLU A 101 -1.26 -16.51 13.81
N LYS A 102 -2.42 -16.62 14.48
CA LYS A 102 -2.84 -17.88 15.11
C LYS A 102 -3.03 -18.99 14.08
N LYS A 103 -3.61 -18.67 12.92
CA LYS A 103 -3.81 -19.63 11.82
C LYS A 103 -2.47 -20.12 11.27
N ILE A 104 -1.50 -19.23 11.05
CA ILE A 104 -0.13 -19.57 10.61
C ILE A 104 0.53 -20.50 11.64
N LYS A 105 0.46 -20.15 12.93
CA LYS A 105 1.00 -20.99 14.01
C LYS A 105 0.39 -22.39 14.00
N ASN A 106 -0.94 -22.48 13.88
CA ASN A 106 -1.62 -23.78 13.84
C ASN A 106 -1.21 -24.60 12.61
N TYR A 107 -1.03 -23.98 11.44
CA TYR A 107 -0.54 -24.67 10.24
C TYR A 107 0.89 -25.19 10.42
N ALA A 108 1.77 -24.40 11.01
CA ALA A 108 3.14 -24.81 11.31
C ALA A 108 3.17 -25.99 12.29
N GLU A 109 2.37 -25.95 13.36
CA GLU A 109 2.27 -27.04 14.35
C GLU A 109 1.65 -28.32 13.77
N ALA A 110 0.71 -28.18 12.82
CA ALA A 110 0.09 -29.31 12.13
C ALA A 110 0.97 -29.93 11.04
N GLY A 111 2.12 -29.33 10.72
CA GLY A 111 2.99 -29.77 9.62
C GLY A 111 2.34 -29.60 8.25
N GLU A 112 1.52 -28.57 8.08
CA GLU A 112 0.89 -28.22 6.80
C GLU A 112 1.93 -27.83 5.74
N ASP A 113 1.50 -27.84 4.48
CA ASP A 113 2.32 -27.51 3.33
C ASP A 113 2.97 -26.12 3.44
N ILE A 114 4.27 -26.03 3.09
CA ILE A 114 5.05 -24.81 3.27
C ILE A 114 4.58 -23.67 2.38
N ASP A 115 4.08 -23.95 1.17
CA ASP A 115 3.59 -22.91 0.25
C ASP A 115 2.28 -22.32 0.78
N ARG A 116 1.45 -23.15 1.43
CA ARG A 116 0.26 -22.69 2.14
C ARG A 116 0.61 -21.78 3.31
N ILE A 117 1.61 -22.15 4.11
CA ILE A 117 2.10 -21.32 5.23
C ILE A 117 2.66 -19.99 4.68
N ALA A 118 3.50 -20.05 3.64
CA ALA A 118 4.09 -18.87 3.01
C ALA A 118 3.03 -17.89 2.50
N THR A 119 1.96 -18.40 1.86
CA THR A 119 0.84 -17.57 1.39
C THR A 119 0.15 -16.80 2.52
N GLU A 120 -0.07 -17.44 3.67
CA GLU A 120 -0.69 -16.77 4.83
C GLU A 120 0.28 -15.76 5.48
N VAL A 121 1.58 -16.03 5.46
CA VAL A 121 2.63 -15.10 5.90
C VAL A 121 2.71 -13.86 5.00
N GLU A 122 2.66 -14.03 3.67
CA GLU A 122 2.62 -12.90 2.74
C GLU A 122 1.40 -12.02 3.00
N ARG A 123 0.25 -12.64 3.27
CA ARG A 123 -0.99 -11.94 3.63
C ARG A 123 -0.85 -11.22 4.97
N SER A 124 -0.12 -11.75 5.96
CA SER A 124 0.08 -11.04 7.23
C SER A 124 0.90 -9.78 7.05
N TYR A 125 1.94 -9.81 6.21
CA TYR A 125 2.70 -8.62 5.86
C TYR A 125 1.83 -7.58 5.14
N ASP A 126 0.97 -8.00 4.22
CA ASP A 126 0.05 -7.07 3.54
C ASP A 126 -0.94 -6.42 4.52
N MET A 127 -1.44 -7.18 5.50
CA MET A 127 -2.31 -6.65 6.54
C MET A 127 -1.60 -5.67 7.48
N GLU A 128 -0.35 -5.96 7.84
CA GLU A 128 0.49 -5.08 8.63
C GLU A 128 0.78 -3.77 7.88
N TYR A 129 1.19 -3.86 6.61
CA TYR A 129 1.44 -2.69 5.78
C TYR A 129 0.21 -1.80 5.60
N PHE A 130 -0.96 -2.42 5.37
CA PHE A 130 -2.24 -1.72 5.30
C PHE A 130 -2.54 -0.98 6.61
N ARG A 131 -2.31 -1.63 7.75
CA ARG A 131 -2.50 -1.04 9.08
C ARG A 131 -1.57 0.14 9.33
N GLU A 132 -0.29 0.04 8.98
CA GLU A 132 0.67 1.15 9.09
C GLU A 132 0.21 2.35 8.26
N THR A 133 -0.30 2.11 7.05
CA THR A 133 -0.81 3.18 6.19
C THR A 133 -2.08 3.83 6.77
N LEU A 134 -2.93 3.07 7.49
CA LEU A 134 -4.07 3.63 8.22
C LEU A 134 -3.63 4.53 9.38
N PHE A 135 -2.56 4.16 10.10
CA PHE A 135 -1.98 5.02 11.12
C PHE A 135 -1.46 6.33 10.52
N LEU A 136 -0.77 6.27 9.39
CA LEU A 136 -0.33 7.47 8.70
C LEU A 136 -1.50 8.38 8.31
N LEU A 137 -2.60 7.81 7.78
CA LEU A 137 -3.80 8.59 7.49
C LEU A 137 -4.40 9.23 8.74
N LYS A 138 -4.38 8.53 9.88
CA LYS A 138 -4.83 9.07 11.16
C LYS A 138 -3.95 10.23 11.59
N GLU A 139 -2.63 10.11 11.50
CA GLU A 139 -1.68 11.17 11.80
C GLU A 139 -1.84 12.38 10.88
N LEU A 140 -2.13 12.15 9.59
CA LEU A 140 -2.43 13.22 8.62
C LEU A 140 -3.68 13.99 9.04
N LYS A 141 -4.74 13.28 9.47
CA LYS A 141 -5.98 13.88 9.98
C LYS A 141 -5.81 14.61 11.31
N GLU A 142 -4.86 14.20 12.13
CA GLU A 142 -4.50 14.85 13.39
C GLU A 142 -3.45 15.96 13.22
N GLU A 143 -3.07 16.28 11.96
CA GLU A 143 -2.04 17.28 11.61
C GLU A 143 -0.66 16.99 12.22
N LYS A 144 -0.40 15.73 12.60
CA LYS A 144 0.89 15.28 13.16
C LYS A 144 1.94 14.99 12.10
N THR A 145 1.50 14.78 10.87
CA THR A 145 2.34 14.57 9.70
C THR A 145 1.77 15.35 8.52
N LYS A 146 2.59 15.58 7.49
CA LYS A 146 2.19 16.28 6.27
C LYS A 146 2.60 15.43 5.07
N ILE A 147 1.66 15.25 4.15
CA ILE A 147 1.87 14.56 2.88
C ILE A 147 1.32 15.47 1.80
N LYS A 148 2.12 15.73 0.76
CA LYS A 148 1.67 16.48 -0.40
C LYS A 148 0.86 15.57 -1.30
N ILE A 149 -0.47 15.62 -1.13
CA ILE A 149 -1.40 14.92 -2.01
C ILE A 149 -1.41 15.65 -3.37
N PRO A 150 -1.30 14.93 -4.51
CA PRO A 150 -1.45 15.52 -5.84
C PRO A 150 -2.76 16.30 -5.97
N ASP A 151 -2.68 17.49 -6.57
CA ASP A 151 -3.83 18.32 -6.89
C ASP A 151 -4.24 18.05 -8.35
N PHE A 152 -5.55 17.90 -8.57
CA PHE A 152 -6.15 17.57 -9.87
C PHE A 152 -7.15 18.64 -10.33
N ALA A 153 -7.15 19.81 -9.68
CA ALA A 153 -8.00 20.95 -10.00
C ALA A 153 -7.68 21.59 -11.36
#